data_AF-A0A2H9SZB1-F1
#
_entry.id   AF-A0A2H9SZB1-F1
#
_cell.length_a   1.000
_cell.length_b   1.000
_cell.length_c   1.000
_cell.angle_alpha   90.00
_cell.angle_beta   90.00
_cell.angle_gamma   90.00
#
_symmetry.space_group_name_H-M   'P 1'
#
loop_
_entity.id
_entity.type
_entity.pdbx_description
1 polymer ?
#
loop_
_entity_poly.entity_id
_entity_poly.type
_entity_poly.pdbx_seq_one_letter_code
_entity_poly.pdbx_strand_id
1 'polypeptide(L)'
;MIRLADLLYSLTAIIIRYHDMQIPAQKIITELDNALITTKAREYSIQLLTNPEFKTQLEIWIHNCTKNYNARLHLMTYLLNEIVFLNSVLNKTNPCDASTIESHKMRLISLLRNCKNLLLTTKNCSCKIQCFSSEAPGTPIEITLNGLIDETYFGKQLCNSGLLIHELLQRVSLSDKSTEEEIGILVEYLFSEHQNILLIAQLRQEIQAKDTIIAQLTAQVNAHQDTPVIVEETPFIATSETIREIDEDTVEDCSSKTQKEHKTIPLSIGFSYALFFNPMLAGLAEKQLTATKKMELSSADLTL
;
A
#
# COMPACT_ATOMS: atom_id res chain seq x y z
N MET A 1 9.05 -8.09 5.18
CA MET A 1 7.70 -7.50 5.34
C MET A 1 6.96 -7.67 4.03
N ILE A 2 5.64 -7.85 4.09
CA ILE A 2 4.81 -8.31 2.97
C ILE A 2 3.94 -7.15 2.51
N ARG A 3 3.93 -6.89 1.21
CA ARG A 3 3.14 -5.81 0.62
C ARG A 3 1.82 -6.33 0.07
N LEU A 4 0.87 -5.41 -0.13
CA LEU A 4 -0.39 -5.74 -0.82
C LEU A 4 -0.14 -6.31 -2.23
N ALA A 5 0.90 -5.83 -2.92
CA ALA A 5 1.36 -6.37 -4.19
C ALA A 5 1.83 -7.83 -4.09
N ASP A 6 2.49 -8.21 -2.99
CA ASP A 6 2.93 -9.58 -2.78
C ASP A 6 1.76 -10.55 -2.66
N LEU A 7 0.67 -10.12 -2.03
CA LEU A 7 -0.56 -10.89 -1.95
C LEU A 7 -1.21 -11.07 -3.33
N LEU A 8 -1.29 -10.00 -4.13
CA LEU A 8 -1.76 -10.08 -5.52
C LEU A 8 -0.95 -11.10 -6.33
N TYR A 9 0.38 -10.99 -6.32
CA TYR A 9 1.25 -11.89 -7.08
C TYR A 9 1.11 -13.35 -6.62
N SER A 10 0.91 -13.56 -5.31
CA SER A 10 0.75 -14.89 -4.75
C SER A 10 -0.59 -15.52 -5.14
N LEU A 11 -1.67 -14.73 -5.19
CA LEU A 11 -2.97 -15.18 -5.68
C LEU A 11 -2.92 -15.53 -7.17
N THR A 12 -2.30 -14.70 -7.99
CA THR A 12 -2.11 -14.98 -9.42
C THR A 12 -1.29 -16.26 -9.63
N ALA A 13 -0.25 -16.46 -8.84
CA ALA A 13 0.58 -17.67 -8.88
C ALA A 13 -0.22 -18.94 -8.55
N ILE A 14 -1.27 -18.87 -7.74
CA ILE A 14 -2.15 -20.02 -7.46
C ILE A 14 -2.82 -20.50 -8.75
N ILE A 15 -3.38 -19.60 -9.56
CA ILE A 15 -4.06 -19.99 -10.81
C ILE A 15 -3.07 -20.60 -11.80
N ILE A 16 -1.90 -19.97 -11.96
CA ILE A 16 -0.83 -20.47 -12.85
C ILE A 16 -0.38 -21.87 -12.42
N ARG A 17 -0.07 -22.06 -11.15
CA ARG A 17 0.41 -23.36 -10.64
C ARG A 17 -0.68 -24.41 -10.66
N TYR A 18 -1.92 -24.03 -10.36
CA TYR A 18 -3.05 -24.95 -10.43
C TYR A 18 -3.26 -25.45 -11.86
N HIS A 19 -3.17 -24.56 -12.86
CA HIS A 19 -3.18 -24.90 -14.27
C HIS A 19 -2.09 -25.93 -14.61
N ASP A 20 -0.84 -25.67 -14.23
CA ASP A 20 0.31 -26.53 -14.53
C ASP A 20 0.25 -27.90 -13.83
N MET A 21 -0.52 -28.02 -12.76
CA MET A 21 -0.80 -29.29 -12.07
C MET A 21 -1.86 -30.15 -12.78
N GLN A 22 -2.65 -29.60 -13.72
CA GLN A 22 -3.67 -30.38 -14.42
C GLN A 22 -3.09 -31.08 -15.65
N ILE A 23 -3.41 -32.36 -15.81
CA ILE A 23 -3.10 -33.11 -17.03
C ILE A 23 -4.28 -32.94 -18.01
N PRO A 24 -4.06 -32.67 -19.31
CA PRO A 24 -2.79 -32.57 -20.05
C PRO A 24 -2.35 -31.11 -20.35
N ALA A 25 -2.47 -30.19 -19.39
CA ALA A 25 -2.18 -28.79 -19.65
C ALA A 25 -0.73 -28.56 -20.11
N GLN A 26 -0.53 -27.69 -21.10
CA GLN A 26 0.80 -27.23 -21.49
C GLN A 26 1.35 -26.34 -20.36
N LYS A 27 2.37 -26.82 -19.65
CA LYS A 27 2.94 -26.11 -18.50
C LYS A 27 3.45 -24.72 -18.88
N ILE A 28 3.06 -23.73 -18.10
CA ILE A 28 3.55 -22.35 -18.15
C ILE A 28 4.94 -22.30 -17.51
N ILE A 29 5.09 -22.92 -16.34
CA ILE A 29 6.35 -23.05 -15.62
C ILE A 29 7.00 -24.38 -15.98
N THR A 30 8.10 -24.30 -16.73
CA THR A 30 8.87 -25.49 -17.18
C THR A 30 9.88 -26.00 -16.16
N GLU A 31 10.07 -25.25 -15.06
CA GLU A 31 10.99 -25.60 -13.99
C GLU A 31 10.61 -26.94 -13.33
N LEU A 32 11.62 -27.75 -13.01
CA LEU A 32 11.45 -29.06 -12.41
C LEU A 32 11.75 -29.07 -10.91
N ASP A 33 12.60 -28.15 -10.45
CA ASP A 33 12.88 -28.01 -9.02
C ASP A 33 11.68 -27.40 -8.29
N ASN A 34 11.07 -28.19 -7.41
CA ASN A 34 9.94 -27.77 -6.58
C ASN A 34 10.22 -26.49 -5.77
N ALA A 35 11.47 -26.27 -5.33
CA ALA A 35 11.84 -25.05 -4.61
C ALA A 35 11.81 -23.80 -5.50
N LEU A 36 12.11 -23.96 -6.80
CA LEU A 36 12.16 -22.87 -7.77
C LEU A 36 10.80 -22.62 -8.44
N ILE A 37 9.90 -23.61 -8.51
CA ILE A 37 8.57 -23.47 -9.11
C ILE A 37 7.79 -22.30 -8.49
N THR A 38 7.78 -22.16 -7.16
CA THR A 38 7.08 -21.05 -6.49
C THR A 38 7.65 -19.69 -6.90
N THR A 39 8.98 -19.59 -6.97
CA THR A 39 9.66 -18.35 -7.37
C THR A 39 9.36 -18.01 -8.83
N LYS A 40 9.44 -18.99 -9.74
CA LYS A 40 9.14 -18.81 -11.17
C LYS A 40 7.68 -18.47 -11.43
N ALA A 41 6.75 -19.12 -10.75
CA ALA A 41 5.33 -18.78 -10.83
C ALA A 41 5.07 -17.33 -10.38
N ARG A 42 5.77 -16.85 -9.35
CA ARG A 42 5.66 -15.46 -8.89
C ARG A 42 6.28 -14.47 -9.88
N GLU A 43 7.47 -14.75 -10.39
CA GLU A 43 8.11 -13.93 -11.45
C GLU A 43 7.18 -13.79 -12.66
N TYR A 44 6.60 -14.90 -13.10
CA TYR A 44 5.64 -14.91 -14.18
C TYR A 44 4.36 -14.14 -13.83
N SER A 45 3.85 -14.26 -12.61
CA SER A 45 2.68 -13.49 -12.15
C SER A 45 2.89 -11.99 -12.25
N ILE A 46 4.08 -11.51 -11.87
CA ILE A 46 4.46 -10.09 -11.98
C ILE A 46 4.43 -9.66 -13.45
N GLN A 47 5.05 -10.45 -14.35
CA GLN A 47 5.07 -10.14 -15.78
C GLN A 47 3.65 -10.15 -16.37
N LEU A 48 2.85 -11.17 -16.04
CA LEU A 48 1.48 -11.33 -16.52
C LEU A 48 0.61 -10.12 -16.15
N LEU A 49 0.70 -9.62 -14.92
CA LEU A 49 -0.12 -8.50 -14.44
C LEU A 49 0.24 -7.15 -15.08
N THR A 50 1.37 -7.05 -15.79
CA THR A 50 1.67 -5.89 -16.64
C THR A 50 0.89 -5.90 -17.95
N ASN A 51 0.38 -7.05 -18.38
CA ASN A 51 -0.43 -7.18 -19.57
C ASN A 51 -1.87 -6.69 -19.28
N PRO A 52 -2.41 -5.72 -20.03
CA PRO A 52 -3.81 -5.27 -19.85
C PRO A 52 -4.84 -6.40 -20.04
N GLU A 53 -4.50 -7.45 -20.80
CA GLU A 53 -5.37 -8.60 -21.08
C GLU A 53 -5.17 -9.76 -20.09
N PHE A 54 -4.47 -9.55 -18.96
CA PHE A 54 -4.18 -10.61 -17.99
C PHE A 54 -5.45 -11.34 -17.52
N LYS A 55 -6.57 -10.61 -17.36
CA LYS A 55 -7.84 -11.18 -16.93
C LYS A 55 -8.33 -12.24 -17.92
N THR A 56 -8.40 -11.89 -19.21
CA THR A 56 -8.80 -12.80 -20.29
C THR A 56 -7.88 -14.01 -20.35
N GLN A 57 -6.58 -13.80 -20.19
CA GLN A 57 -5.60 -14.88 -20.19
C GLN A 57 -5.81 -15.85 -19.02
N LEU A 58 -6.05 -15.34 -17.80
CA LEU A 58 -6.39 -16.17 -16.64
C LEU A 58 -7.72 -16.91 -16.85
N GLU A 59 -8.74 -16.27 -17.42
CA GLU A 59 -10.02 -16.92 -17.73
C GLU A 59 -9.85 -18.12 -18.66
N ILE A 60 -9.03 -17.98 -19.71
CA ILE A 60 -8.70 -19.08 -20.63
C ILE A 60 -8.04 -20.24 -19.88
N TRP A 61 -7.05 -19.96 -19.03
CA TRP A 61 -6.38 -21.02 -18.26
C TRP A 61 -7.30 -21.69 -17.25
N ILE A 62 -8.13 -20.93 -16.57
CA ILE A 62 -9.15 -21.46 -15.66
C ILE A 62 -10.06 -22.41 -16.44
N HIS A 63 -10.65 -21.94 -17.55
CA HIS A 63 -11.54 -22.75 -18.37
C HIS A 63 -10.87 -24.05 -18.83
N ASN A 64 -9.64 -23.97 -19.31
CA ASN A 64 -8.88 -25.14 -19.79
C ASN A 64 -8.59 -26.14 -18.67
N CYS A 65 -8.15 -25.65 -17.50
CA CYS A 65 -7.75 -26.50 -16.38
C CYS A 65 -8.94 -27.07 -15.60
N THR A 66 -10.14 -26.48 -15.71
CA THR A 66 -11.36 -26.96 -15.02
C THR A 66 -12.36 -27.64 -15.93
N LYS A 67 -12.06 -27.81 -17.22
CA LYS A 67 -12.97 -28.39 -18.23
C LYS A 67 -13.62 -29.70 -17.80
N ASN A 68 -12.86 -30.56 -17.10
CA ASN A 68 -13.33 -31.86 -16.64
C ASN A 68 -13.70 -31.88 -15.14
N TYR A 69 -13.56 -30.75 -14.43
CA TYR A 69 -13.82 -30.67 -12.99
C TYR A 69 -14.41 -29.32 -12.58
N ASN A 70 -15.71 -29.15 -12.86
CA ASN A 70 -16.47 -27.93 -12.60
C ASN A 70 -16.46 -27.48 -11.13
N ALA A 71 -16.29 -28.38 -10.17
CA ALA A 71 -16.26 -28.02 -8.75
C ALA A 71 -15.10 -27.04 -8.41
N ARG A 72 -14.01 -27.03 -9.21
CA ARG A 72 -12.90 -26.09 -9.03
C ARG A 72 -13.01 -24.83 -9.86
N LEU A 73 -13.90 -24.80 -10.86
CA LEU A 73 -14.21 -23.59 -11.62
C LEU A 73 -14.63 -22.46 -10.68
N HIS A 74 -15.59 -22.72 -9.78
CA HIS A 74 -16.07 -21.68 -8.85
C HIS A 74 -14.97 -21.11 -7.96
N LEU A 75 -14.06 -21.95 -7.46
CA LEU A 75 -12.93 -21.50 -6.64
C LEU A 75 -11.97 -20.64 -7.46
N MET A 76 -11.64 -21.07 -8.68
CA MET A 76 -10.70 -20.34 -9.54
C MET A 76 -11.29 -19.01 -10.02
N THR A 77 -12.58 -18.98 -10.36
CA THR A 77 -13.33 -17.75 -10.69
C THR A 77 -13.37 -16.79 -9.49
N TYR A 78 -13.60 -17.31 -8.28
CA TYR A 78 -13.53 -16.52 -7.06
C TYR A 78 -12.15 -15.87 -6.88
N LEU A 79 -11.07 -16.65 -6.98
CA LEU A 79 -9.70 -16.12 -6.89
C LEU A 79 -9.40 -15.09 -7.98
N LEU A 80 -9.87 -15.31 -9.21
CA LEU A 80 -9.73 -14.34 -10.30
C LEU A 80 -10.39 -13.00 -9.97
N ASN A 81 -11.62 -13.03 -9.43
CA ASN A 81 -12.32 -11.80 -9.04
C ASN A 81 -11.53 -11.01 -7.98
N GLU A 82 -10.93 -11.70 -7.02
CA GLU A 82 -10.11 -11.07 -5.99
C GLU A 82 -8.76 -10.55 -6.54
N ILE A 83 -8.16 -11.25 -7.52
CA ILE A 83 -6.98 -10.76 -8.26
C ILE A 83 -7.31 -9.47 -9.02
N VAL A 84 -8.42 -9.45 -9.76
CA VAL A 84 -8.86 -8.26 -10.50
C VAL A 84 -9.10 -7.09 -9.56
N PHE A 85 -9.78 -7.34 -8.45
CA PHE A 85 -9.98 -6.34 -7.41
C PHE A 85 -8.65 -5.79 -6.86
N LEU A 86 -7.75 -6.65 -6.39
CA LEU A 86 -6.47 -6.21 -5.83
C LEU A 86 -5.61 -5.47 -6.85
N ASN A 87 -5.61 -5.91 -8.11
CA ASN A 87 -4.95 -5.20 -9.19
C ASN A 87 -5.54 -3.79 -9.39
N SER A 88 -6.87 -3.65 -9.35
CA SER A 88 -7.52 -2.34 -9.42
C SER A 88 -7.14 -1.42 -8.26
N VAL A 89 -6.96 -1.96 -7.05
CA VAL A 89 -6.56 -1.20 -5.85
C VAL A 89 -5.11 -0.74 -5.95
N LEU A 90 -4.22 -1.58 -6.46
CA LEU A 90 -2.80 -1.27 -6.62
C LEU A 90 -2.54 -0.28 -7.75
N ASN A 91 -3.37 -0.28 -8.80
CA ASN A 91 -3.25 0.65 -9.92
C ASN A 91 -3.82 2.05 -9.64
N LYS A 92 -4.38 2.30 -8.44
CA LYS A 92 -4.77 3.66 -8.05
C LYS A 92 -3.54 4.53 -7.85
N THR A 93 -3.57 5.74 -8.40
CA THR A 93 -2.50 6.74 -8.26
C THR A 93 -2.71 7.70 -7.11
N ASN A 94 -3.94 7.84 -6.63
CA ASN A 94 -4.33 8.78 -5.57
C ASN A 94 -4.75 8.01 -4.31
N PRO A 95 -4.49 8.55 -3.11
CA PRO A 95 -5.02 8.01 -1.86
C PRO A 95 -6.55 7.86 -1.90
N CYS A 96 -7.05 6.80 -1.28
CA CYS A 96 -8.48 6.55 -1.16
C CYS A 96 -9.06 7.35 0.02
N ASP A 97 -10.36 7.66 -0.04
CA ASP A 97 -11.09 8.13 1.13
C ASP A 97 -11.27 7.00 2.17
N ALA A 98 -11.57 7.39 3.41
CA ALA A 98 -11.70 6.46 4.53
C ALA A 98 -12.78 5.38 4.31
N SER A 99 -13.89 5.72 3.67
CA SER A 99 -15.00 4.77 3.44
C SER A 99 -14.62 3.70 2.41
N THR A 100 -13.93 4.11 1.35
CA THR A 100 -13.39 3.20 0.34
C THR A 100 -12.33 2.28 0.93
N ILE A 101 -11.44 2.81 1.78
CA ILE A 101 -10.43 2.00 2.47
C ILE A 101 -11.09 0.93 3.34
N GLU A 102 -12.09 1.29 4.13
CA GLU A 102 -12.78 0.34 5.00
C GLU A 102 -13.48 -0.76 4.21
N SER A 103 -14.15 -0.41 3.11
CA SER A 103 -14.75 -1.38 2.19
C SER A 103 -13.70 -2.35 1.61
N HIS A 104 -12.54 -1.84 1.20
CA HIS A 104 -11.46 -2.67 0.68
C HIS A 104 -10.85 -3.59 1.76
N LYS A 105 -10.68 -3.09 2.99
CA LYS A 105 -10.21 -3.88 4.13
C LYS A 105 -11.18 -5.02 4.43
N MET A 106 -12.47 -4.74 4.51
CA MET A 106 -13.50 -5.75 4.75
C MET A 106 -13.51 -6.83 3.68
N ARG A 107 -13.33 -6.46 2.41
CA ARG A 107 -13.18 -7.43 1.32
C ARG A 107 -11.95 -8.31 1.48
N LEU A 108 -10.80 -7.73 1.87
CA LEU A 108 -9.57 -8.50 2.07
C LEU A 108 -9.63 -9.43 3.28
N ILE A 109 -10.26 -8.97 4.37
CA ILE A 109 -10.55 -9.81 5.55
C ILE A 109 -11.42 -11.00 5.12
N SER A 110 -12.48 -10.75 4.33
CA SER A 110 -13.34 -11.80 3.80
C SER A 110 -12.54 -12.81 2.97
N LEU A 111 -11.66 -12.36 2.07
CA LEU A 111 -10.79 -13.26 1.30
C LEU A 111 -9.94 -14.17 2.19
N LEU A 112 -9.19 -13.61 3.14
CA LEU A 112 -8.31 -14.39 4.00
C LEU A 112 -9.09 -15.35 4.91
N ARG A 113 -10.24 -14.90 5.44
CA ARG A 113 -11.17 -15.74 6.20
C ARG A 113 -11.73 -16.88 5.35
N ASN A 114 -12.15 -16.61 4.12
CA ASN A 114 -12.67 -17.63 3.22
C ASN A 114 -11.60 -18.67 2.88
N CYS A 115 -10.36 -18.24 2.59
CA CYS A 115 -9.23 -19.15 2.41
C CYS A 115 -9.03 -20.04 3.64
N LYS A 116 -9.03 -19.47 4.86
CA LYS A 116 -8.94 -20.21 6.13
C LYS A 116 -10.05 -21.27 6.24
N ASN A 117 -11.31 -20.85 6.06
CA ASN A 117 -12.47 -21.72 6.21
C ASN A 117 -12.47 -22.88 5.20
N LEU A 118 -12.05 -22.63 3.96
CA LEU A 118 -11.94 -23.66 2.92
C LEU A 118 -10.90 -24.73 3.25
N LEU A 119 -9.79 -24.35 3.90
CA LEU A 119 -8.75 -25.29 4.36
C LEU A 119 -9.22 -26.18 5.52
N LEU A 120 -10.23 -25.75 6.28
CA LEU A 120 -10.83 -26.51 7.38
C LEU A 120 -12.02 -27.37 6.95
N THR A 121 -12.43 -27.29 5.68
CA THR A 121 -13.64 -27.93 5.16
C THR A 121 -13.29 -29.08 4.22
N THR A 122 -14.05 -30.17 4.30
CA THR A 122 -13.88 -31.35 3.45
C THR A 122 -14.46 -31.15 2.06
N LYS A 123 -13.91 -31.82 1.04
CA LYS A 123 -14.39 -31.69 -0.36
C LYS A 123 -15.87 -32.02 -0.56
N ASN A 124 -16.40 -32.89 0.30
CA ASN A 124 -17.81 -33.32 0.29
C ASN A 124 -18.73 -32.32 0.99
N CYS A 125 -18.16 -31.35 1.70
CA CYS A 125 -18.88 -30.24 2.32
C CYS A 125 -18.61 -28.95 1.56
N SER A 126 -19.52 -27.98 1.72
CA SER A 126 -19.39 -26.68 1.10
C SER A 126 -19.55 -25.56 2.12
N CYS A 127 -18.83 -24.47 1.88
CA CYS A 127 -18.95 -23.23 2.62
C CYS A 127 -19.66 -22.19 1.77
N LYS A 128 -20.59 -21.47 2.39
CA LYS A 128 -21.13 -20.23 1.85
C LYS A 128 -20.11 -19.13 2.09
N ILE A 129 -19.68 -18.47 1.02
CA ILE A 129 -18.74 -17.36 1.10
C ILE A 129 -19.32 -16.13 0.42
N GLN A 130 -18.94 -14.97 0.94
CA GLN A 130 -19.29 -13.69 0.34
C GLN A 130 -18.25 -13.34 -0.72
N CYS A 131 -18.70 -13.20 -1.97
CA CYS A 131 -17.91 -12.77 -3.11
C CYS A 131 -18.42 -11.41 -3.60
N PHE A 132 -17.52 -10.55 -4.04
CA PHE A 132 -17.89 -9.27 -4.65
C PHE A 132 -17.62 -9.37 -6.15
N SER A 133 -18.69 -9.38 -6.95
CA SER A 133 -18.55 -9.44 -8.41
C SER A 133 -17.92 -8.15 -8.94
N SER A 134 -17.11 -8.29 -10.00
CA SER A 134 -16.63 -7.14 -10.77
C SER A 134 -17.76 -6.43 -11.54
N GLU A 135 -18.89 -7.11 -11.79
CA GLU A 135 -20.03 -6.60 -12.56
C GLU A 135 -21.03 -5.80 -11.70
N ALA A 136 -21.05 -6.06 -10.39
CA ALA A 136 -21.92 -5.39 -9.42
C ALA A 136 -21.09 -4.93 -8.20
N PRO A 137 -20.29 -3.85 -8.35
CA PRO A 137 -19.50 -3.34 -7.25
C PRO A 137 -20.40 -2.84 -6.11
N GLY A 138 -20.31 -3.49 -4.95
CA GLY A 138 -20.97 -3.04 -3.72
C GLY A 138 -21.96 -4.01 -3.09
N THR A 139 -22.44 -5.02 -3.83
CA THR A 139 -23.35 -6.04 -3.27
C THR A 139 -22.61 -7.37 -3.11
N PRO A 140 -22.41 -7.87 -1.87
CA PRO A 140 -21.87 -9.20 -1.68
C PRO A 140 -22.85 -10.24 -2.23
N ILE A 141 -22.36 -11.09 -3.11
CA ILE A 141 -23.07 -12.25 -3.65
C ILE A 141 -22.62 -13.46 -2.84
N GLU A 142 -23.57 -14.25 -2.36
CA GLU A 142 -23.26 -15.52 -1.72
C GLU A 142 -22.97 -16.57 -2.79
N ILE A 143 -21.77 -17.14 -2.76
CA ILE A 143 -21.40 -18.29 -3.59
C ILE A 143 -21.05 -19.48 -2.70
N THR A 144 -21.29 -20.69 -3.21
CA THR A 144 -21.00 -21.93 -2.50
C THR A 144 -19.72 -22.55 -3.06
N LEU A 145 -18.73 -22.75 -2.20
CA LEU A 145 -17.45 -23.38 -2.56
C LEU A 145 -17.24 -24.68 -1.78
N ASN A 146 -16.75 -25.70 -2.47
CA ASN A 146 -16.39 -26.97 -1.84
C ASN A 146 -15.08 -26.85 -1.05
N GLY A 147 -14.99 -27.60 0.04
CA GLY A 147 -13.79 -27.67 0.85
C GLY A 147 -12.55 -28.21 0.13
N LEU A 148 -11.42 -28.13 0.82
CA LEU A 148 -10.09 -28.43 0.29
C LEU A 148 -9.44 -29.67 0.93
N ILE A 149 -10.05 -30.23 1.99
CA ILE A 149 -9.60 -31.49 2.61
C ILE A 149 -10.13 -32.68 1.82
N ASP A 150 -9.23 -33.51 1.33
CA ASP A 150 -9.52 -34.78 0.69
C ASP A 150 -9.59 -35.89 1.75
N GLU A 151 -10.77 -36.48 1.93
CA GLU A 151 -11.00 -37.59 2.86
C GLU A 151 -10.88 -38.96 2.19
N THR A 152 -10.61 -39.02 0.88
CA THR A 152 -10.52 -40.30 0.15
C THR A 152 -9.23 -41.07 0.44
N TYR A 153 -8.20 -40.40 0.99
CA TYR A 153 -6.93 -41.01 1.38
C TYR A 153 -6.77 -41.04 2.91
N PHE A 154 -6.12 -42.08 3.43
CA PHE A 154 -5.78 -42.17 4.86
C PHE A 154 -4.96 -40.95 5.28
N GLY A 155 -5.48 -40.17 6.24
CA GLY A 155 -4.78 -39.02 6.82
C GLY A 155 -5.28 -37.63 6.45
N LYS A 156 -6.47 -37.49 5.82
CA LYS A 156 -7.13 -36.19 5.53
C LYS A 156 -6.16 -35.13 4.98
N GLN A 157 -5.74 -35.31 3.74
CA GLN A 157 -4.74 -34.43 3.11
C GLN A 157 -5.39 -33.28 2.35
N LEU A 158 -4.70 -32.14 2.26
CA LEU A 158 -5.11 -31.05 1.38
C LEU A 158 -4.96 -31.45 -0.08
N CYS A 159 -5.95 -31.16 -0.92
CA CYS A 159 -5.80 -31.32 -2.35
C CYS A 159 -4.88 -30.24 -2.95
N ASN A 160 -4.52 -30.35 -4.23
CA ASN A 160 -3.65 -29.39 -4.93
C ASN A 160 -4.02 -27.92 -4.68
N SER A 161 -5.30 -27.54 -4.86
CA SER A 161 -5.75 -26.17 -4.57
C SER A 161 -5.67 -25.80 -3.08
N GLY A 162 -5.82 -26.78 -2.19
CA GLY A 162 -5.62 -26.62 -0.74
C GLY A 162 -4.17 -26.36 -0.38
N LEU A 163 -3.22 -27.12 -0.96
CA LEU A 163 -1.79 -26.90 -0.76
C LEU A 163 -1.38 -25.49 -1.21
N LEU A 164 -1.86 -25.05 -2.38
CA LEU A 164 -1.58 -23.72 -2.91
C LEU A 164 -2.18 -22.59 -2.04
N ILE A 165 -3.40 -22.75 -1.54
CA ILE A 165 -4.03 -21.78 -0.62
C ILE A 165 -3.34 -21.80 0.76
N HIS A 166 -2.90 -22.95 1.24
CA HIS A 166 -2.14 -23.04 2.49
C HIS A 166 -0.80 -22.31 2.38
N GLU A 167 -0.08 -22.49 1.26
CA GLU A 167 1.16 -21.76 0.97
C GLU A 167 0.94 -20.24 0.91
N LEU A 168 -0.19 -19.78 0.35
CA LEU A 168 -0.59 -18.38 0.37
C LEU A 168 -0.72 -17.84 1.79
N LEU A 169 -1.44 -18.55 2.67
CA LEU A 169 -1.62 -18.13 4.07
C LEU A 169 -0.28 -18.10 4.80
N GLN A 170 0.54 -19.14 4.68
CA GLN A 170 1.88 -19.17 5.28
C GLN A 170 2.73 -18.00 4.80
N ARG A 171 2.66 -17.67 3.51
CA ARG A 171 3.39 -16.56 2.93
C ARG A 171 3.00 -15.25 3.57
N VAL A 172 1.72 -15.04 3.90
CA VAL A 172 1.24 -13.87 4.65
C VAL A 172 1.33 -14.00 6.18
N SER A 173 2.10 -14.97 6.67
CA SER A 173 2.26 -15.26 8.11
C SER A 173 0.96 -15.61 8.82
N LEU A 174 0.01 -16.22 8.10
CA LEU A 174 -1.23 -16.77 8.62
C LEU A 174 -1.24 -18.30 8.51
N SER A 175 -2.16 -18.92 9.23
CA SER A 175 -2.42 -20.36 9.18
C SER A 175 -3.93 -20.64 9.19
N ASP A 176 -4.31 -21.90 9.03
CA ASP A 176 -5.68 -22.39 9.24
C ASP A 176 -6.20 -22.11 10.67
N LYS A 177 -5.30 -21.89 11.63
CA LYS A 177 -5.60 -21.60 13.04
C LYS A 177 -5.60 -20.11 13.38
N SER A 178 -5.31 -19.24 12.42
CA SER A 178 -5.22 -17.81 12.70
C SER A 178 -6.57 -17.21 13.12
N THR A 179 -6.50 -16.33 14.10
CA THR A 179 -7.64 -15.62 14.68
C THR A 179 -8.15 -14.51 13.75
N GLU A 180 -9.37 -14.04 13.99
CA GLU A 180 -9.91 -12.92 13.19
C GLU A 180 -9.16 -11.61 13.48
N GLU A 181 -8.66 -11.47 14.70
CA GLU A 181 -7.82 -10.37 15.14
C GLU A 181 -6.49 -10.34 14.38
N GLU A 182 -5.81 -11.49 14.23
CA GLU A 182 -4.57 -11.59 13.44
C GLU A 182 -4.79 -11.22 11.96
N ILE A 183 -5.91 -11.67 11.38
CA ILE A 183 -6.29 -11.30 10.01
C ILE A 183 -6.53 -9.79 9.93
N GLY A 184 -7.27 -9.22 10.89
CA GLY A 184 -7.54 -7.78 10.94
C GLY A 184 -6.26 -6.95 11.03
N ILE A 185 -5.32 -7.33 11.90
CA ILE A 185 -4.02 -6.65 12.07
C ILE A 185 -3.21 -6.69 10.76
N LEU A 186 -3.14 -7.85 10.11
CA LEU A 186 -2.44 -7.98 8.83
C LEU A 186 -3.05 -7.07 7.77
N VAL A 187 -4.38 -7.07 7.62
CA VAL A 187 -5.07 -6.26 6.63
C VAL A 187 -4.89 -4.76 6.91
N GLU A 188 -4.98 -4.35 8.17
CA GLU A 188 -4.72 -2.97 8.59
C GLU A 188 -3.32 -2.53 8.18
N TYR A 189 -2.33 -3.37 8.44
CA TYR A 189 -0.95 -3.14 8.05
C TYR A 189 -0.79 -3.02 6.52
N LEU A 190 -1.35 -3.96 5.75
CA LEU A 190 -1.23 -3.98 4.28
C LEU A 190 -1.83 -2.71 3.64
N PHE A 191 -3.01 -2.28 4.12
CA PHE A 191 -3.64 -1.06 3.61
C PHE A 191 -2.95 0.21 4.09
N SER A 192 -2.48 0.25 5.34
CA SER A 192 -1.71 1.39 5.85
C SER A 192 -0.42 1.59 5.06
N GLU A 193 0.33 0.52 4.78
CA GLU A 193 1.52 0.57 3.93
C GLU A 193 1.18 1.09 2.52
N HIS A 194 0.13 0.55 1.89
CA HIS A 194 -0.28 0.96 0.54
C HIS A 194 -0.71 2.43 0.48
N GLN A 195 -1.55 2.89 1.42
CA GLN A 195 -1.98 4.28 1.48
C GLN A 195 -0.82 5.25 1.74
N ASN A 196 0.13 4.86 2.61
CA ASN A 196 1.33 5.66 2.85
C ASN A 196 2.18 5.80 1.58
N ILE A 197 2.32 4.75 0.77
CA ILE A 197 3.04 4.82 -0.51
C ILE A 197 2.38 5.85 -1.44
N LEU A 198 1.05 5.82 -1.56
CA LEU A 198 0.29 6.76 -2.40
C LEU A 198 0.41 8.20 -1.88
N LEU A 199 0.26 8.40 -0.56
CA LEU A 199 0.35 9.71 0.06
C LEU A 199 1.75 10.32 -0.09
N ILE A 200 2.80 9.53 0.13
CA ILE A 200 4.19 9.99 -0.06
C ILE A 200 4.44 10.37 -1.52
N ALA A 201 3.93 9.59 -2.48
CA ALA A 201 4.06 9.91 -3.90
C ALA A 201 3.37 11.23 -4.24
N GLN A 202 2.15 11.45 -3.75
CA GLN A 202 1.42 12.71 -3.93
C GLN A 202 2.15 13.89 -3.32
N LEU A 203 2.57 13.80 -2.05
CA LEU A 203 3.29 14.88 -1.36
C LEU A 203 4.61 15.24 -2.07
N ARG A 204 5.32 14.26 -2.63
CA ARG A 204 6.53 14.51 -3.43
C ARG A 204 6.22 15.29 -4.71
N GLN A 205 5.14 14.98 -5.40
CA GLN A 205 4.71 15.72 -6.59
C GLN A 205 4.33 17.17 -6.22
N GLU A 206 3.61 17.37 -5.12
CA GLU A 206 3.23 18.70 -4.64
C GLU A 206 4.45 19.56 -4.26
N ILE A 207 5.44 18.96 -3.59
CA ILE A 207 6.71 19.63 -3.27
C ILE A 207 7.45 20.04 -4.56
N GLN A 208 7.61 19.13 -5.52
CA GLN A 208 8.28 19.43 -6.80
C GLN A 208 7.57 20.52 -7.60
N ALA A 209 6.23 20.53 -7.60
CA ALA A 209 5.45 21.58 -8.25
C ALA A 209 5.67 22.94 -7.57
N LYS A 210 5.69 22.98 -6.24
CA LYS A 210 5.97 24.20 -5.47
C LYS A 210 7.39 24.70 -5.69
N ASP A 211 8.39 23.82 -5.71
CA ASP A 211 9.79 24.18 -5.98
C ASP A 211 9.96 24.79 -7.38
N THR A 212 9.24 24.27 -8.38
CA THR A 212 9.24 24.82 -9.73
C THR A 212 8.65 26.23 -9.76
N ILE A 213 7.56 26.48 -9.04
CA ILE A 213 6.94 27.81 -8.91
C ILE A 213 7.89 28.78 -8.20
N ILE A 214 8.54 28.34 -7.11
CA ILE A 214 9.51 29.15 -6.37
C ILE A 214 10.68 29.54 -7.27
N ALA A 215 11.21 28.60 -8.07
CA ALA A 215 12.28 28.87 -9.02
C ALA A 215 11.86 29.90 -10.09
N GLN A 216 10.64 29.79 -10.62
CA GLN A 216 10.09 30.75 -11.58
C GLN A 216 9.92 32.15 -10.98
N LEU A 217 9.35 32.25 -9.78
CA LEU A 217 9.19 33.52 -9.07
C LEU A 217 10.55 34.16 -8.74
N THR A 218 11.52 33.36 -8.32
CA THR A 218 12.88 33.84 -8.03
C THR A 218 13.54 34.38 -9.30
N ALA A 219 13.38 33.70 -10.44
CA ALA A 219 13.88 34.18 -11.73
C ALA A 219 13.21 35.51 -12.16
N GLN A 220 11.91 35.67 -11.93
CA GLN A 220 11.20 36.93 -12.21
C GLN A 220 11.65 38.08 -11.32
N VAL A 221 11.85 37.83 -10.01
CA VAL A 221 12.35 38.84 -9.07
C VAL A 221 13.75 39.30 -9.47
N ASN A 222 14.64 38.36 -9.81
CA ASN A 222 16.00 38.71 -10.26
C ASN A 222 15.96 39.50 -11.59
N ALA A 223 15.08 39.12 -12.54
CA ALA A 223 14.91 39.87 -13.78
C ALA A 223 14.35 41.28 -13.58
N HIS A 224 13.59 41.55 -12.50
CA HIS A 224 13.12 42.88 -12.15
C HIS A 224 14.16 43.71 -11.38
N GLN A 225 15.12 43.09 -10.69
CA GLN A 225 16.23 43.78 -10.03
C GLN A 225 17.34 44.25 -11.00
N ASP A 226 17.46 43.62 -12.17
CA ASP A 226 18.41 44.03 -13.22
C ASP A 226 17.85 45.09 -14.19
N THR A 227 16.62 45.59 -13.97
CA THR A 227 16.10 46.75 -14.72
C THR A 227 16.58 48.03 -14.03
N PRO A 228 17.45 48.85 -14.64
CA PRO A 228 17.89 50.09 -14.02
C PRO A 228 16.67 50.99 -13.81
N VAL A 229 16.41 51.34 -12.55
CA VAL A 229 15.54 52.47 -12.22
C VAL A 229 16.22 53.70 -12.79
N ILE A 230 15.79 54.13 -13.98
CA ILE A 230 16.06 55.49 -14.45
C ILE A 230 15.22 56.38 -13.54
N VAL A 231 15.82 56.82 -12.44
CA VAL A 231 15.35 58.02 -11.73
C VAL A 231 15.59 59.16 -12.71
N GLU A 232 14.55 59.57 -13.45
CA GLU A 232 14.57 60.88 -14.08
C GLU A 232 14.64 61.90 -12.94
N GLU A 233 15.85 62.35 -12.63
CA GLU A 233 16.10 63.57 -11.90
C GLU A 233 15.46 64.70 -12.69
N THR A 234 14.22 65.07 -12.34
CA THR A 234 13.67 66.35 -12.75
C THR A 234 14.51 67.44 -12.07
N PRO A 235 15.13 68.36 -12.82
CA PRO A 235 15.92 69.42 -12.22
C PRO A 235 14.99 70.36 -11.46
N PHE A 236 15.15 70.38 -10.14
CA PHE A 236 14.60 71.42 -9.28
C PHE A 236 15.32 72.73 -9.61
N ILE A 237 14.70 73.56 -10.44
CA ILE A 237 15.15 74.94 -10.65
C ILE A 237 14.79 75.72 -9.40
N ALA A 238 15.77 75.88 -8.52
CA ALA A 238 15.72 76.84 -7.43
C ALA A 238 15.81 78.26 -8.02
N THR A 239 14.67 78.94 -8.19
CA THR A 239 14.67 80.40 -8.25
C THR A 239 14.78 80.93 -6.83
N SER A 240 15.95 81.49 -6.55
CA SER A 240 16.26 82.28 -5.37
C SER A 240 15.33 83.49 -5.29
N GLU A 241 14.40 83.51 -4.34
CA GLU A 241 13.96 84.77 -3.74
C GLU A 241 13.27 84.52 -2.40
N THR A 242 13.81 85.19 -1.39
CA THR A 242 13.16 85.54 -0.11
C THR A 242 13.16 84.47 0.99
N ILE A 243 14.29 84.37 1.68
CA ILE A 243 14.26 84.11 3.14
C ILE A 243 13.90 85.44 3.80
N ARG A 244 12.70 85.54 4.36
CA ARG A 244 12.42 86.39 5.52
C ARG A 244 11.32 85.74 6.34
N GLU A 245 11.70 85.41 7.57
CA GLU A 245 10.94 85.53 8.82
C GLU A 245 9.44 85.28 8.74
N ILE A 246 8.97 84.24 9.43
CA ILE A 246 7.94 84.32 10.47
C ILE A 246 8.08 83.03 11.31
N ASP A 247 8.57 83.22 12.54
CA ASP A 247 8.26 82.36 13.69
C ASP A 247 6.76 82.51 14.05
N GLU A 248 6.28 81.55 14.85
CA GLU A 248 5.02 81.52 15.62
C GLU A 248 3.92 80.58 15.10
N ASP A 249 3.85 79.44 15.80
CA ASP A 249 2.67 78.93 16.51
C ASP A 249 1.32 78.97 15.80
N THR A 250 0.91 77.79 15.31
CA THR A 250 -0.46 77.22 15.41
C THR A 250 -0.38 75.80 14.84
N VAL A 251 -0.41 74.75 15.66
CA VAL A 251 -1.62 74.07 16.17
C VAL A 251 -2.46 73.43 15.06
N GLU A 252 -2.78 72.15 15.30
CA GLU A 252 -3.86 71.33 14.73
C GLU A 252 -3.54 70.36 13.56
N ASP A 253 -3.35 69.10 13.99
CA ASP A 253 -4.30 68.02 13.74
C ASP A 253 -4.29 67.37 12.34
N CYS A 254 -3.52 66.28 12.20
CA CYS A 254 -4.00 64.97 11.71
C CYS A 254 -2.83 63.99 11.52
N SER A 255 -2.37 63.36 12.60
CA SER A 255 -1.73 62.04 12.48
C SER A 255 -2.00 61.21 13.72
N SER A 256 -3.28 60.88 13.90
CA SER A 256 -3.69 59.75 14.72
C SER A 256 -4.25 58.67 13.81
N LYS A 257 -3.85 57.43 14.10
CA LYS A 257 -4.31 56.13 13.55
C LYS A 257 -3.44 55.54 12.42
N THR A 258 -2.32 54.90 12.80
CA THR A 258 -2.16 53.43 12.72
C THR A 258 -0.76 52.99 13.18
N GLN A 259 -0.55 52.99 14.49
CA GLN A 259 0.49 52.16 15.13
C GLN A 259 -0.08 51.57 16.42
N LYS A 260 -0.51 50.31 16.32
CA LYS A 260 -0.94 49.31 17.33
C LYS A 260 -1.66 48.25 16.47
N GLU A 261 -1.23 47.02 16.30
CA GLU A 261 -0.72 46.06 17.28
C GLU A 261 0.32 45.14 16.62
N HIS A 262 1.51 45.05 17.22
CA HIS A 262 2.31 43.83 17.15
C HIS A 262 1.55 42.76 17.96
N LYS A 263 0.76 41.92 17.30
CA LYS A 263 0.28 40.66 17.86
C LYS A 263 1.12 39.54 17.30
N THR A 264 2.08 39.11 18.11
CA THR A 264 2.66 37.78 18.11
C THR A 264 1.52 36.77 18.08
N ILE A 265 1.35 36.06 16.97
CA ILE A 265 0.48 34.87 16.92
C ILE A 265 1.38 33.69 17.31
N PRO A 266 1.17 33.06 18.48
CA PRO A 266 1.82 31.80 18.78
C PRO A 266 1.14 30.71 17.95
N LEU A 267 1.91 30.00 17.13
CA LEU A 267 1.42 28.77 16.49
C LEU A 267 1.28 27.70 17.57
N SER A 268 0.10 27.67 18.20
CA SER A 268 -0.42 26.53 18.95
C SER A 268 -0.81 25.45 17.95
N ILE A 269 0.12 24.54 17.62
CA ILE A 269 -0.23 23.21 17.12
C ILE A 269 -0.03 22.25 18.29
N GLY A 270 -1.05 22.16 19.13
CA GLY A 270 -1.23 21.03 20.03
C GLY A 270 -1.76 19.84 19.23
N PHE A 271 -0.87 18.96 18.80
CA PHE A 271 -1.17 17.55 18.66
C PHE A 271 -0.05 16.76 19.35
N SER A 272 -0.34 16.40 20.59
CA SER A 272 0.44 15.49 21.39
C SER A 272 0.37 14.09 20.76
N TYR A 273 1.36 13.75 19.92
CA TYR A 273 1.69 12.35 19.71
C TYR A 273 2.55 11.92 20.88
N ALA A 274 1.86 11.43 21.92
CA ALA A 274 2.50 10.59 22.91
C ALA A 274 3.19 9.45 22.17
N LEU A 275 4.52 9.45 22.26
CA LEU A 275 5.36 8.31 21.98
C LEU A 275 4.82 7.10 22.76
N PHE A 276 4.06 6.23 22.10
CA PHE A 276 3.96 4.84 22.53
C PHE A 276 5.31 4.18 22.20
N PHE A 277 6.29 4.43 23.07
CA PHE A 277 7.41 3.53 23.27
C PHE A 277 6.80 2.19 23.67
N ASN A 278 6.78 1.24 22.73
CA ASN A 278 6.38 -0.12 23.00
C ASN A 278 7.44 -0.77 23.91
N PRO A 279 7.12 -1.13 25.18
CA PRO A 279 8.10 -1.72 26.10
C PRO A 279 8.59 -3.11 25.64
N MET A 280 7.97 -3.71 24.61
CA MET A 280 8.42 -4.99 24.05
C MET A 280 9.70 -4.90 23.21
N LEU A 281 10.07 -3.72 22.68
CA LEU A 281 11.26 -3.59 21.83
C LEU A 281 12.57 -3.41 22.61
N ALA A 282 12.51 -2.93 23.86
CA ALA A 282 13.68 -2.87 24.73
C ALA A 282 14.14 -4.28 25.18
N GLY A 283 13.19 -5.20 25.42
CA GLY A 283 13.50 -6.57 25.85
C GLY A 283 14.08 -7.49 24.77
N LEU A 284 13.93 -7.12 23.48
CA LEU A 284 14.50 -7.87 22.35
C LEU A 284 15.94 -7.42 22.02
N ALA A 285 16.28 -6.16 22.26
CA ALA A 285 17.64 -5.66 22.08
C ALA A 285 18.62 -6.19 23.16
N GLU A 286 18.19 -6.31 24.42
CA GLU A 286 19.03 -6.88 25.49
C GLU A 286 19.24 -8.40 25.34
N LYS A 287 18.26 -9.13 24.80
CA LYS A 287 18.41 -10.57 24.51
C LYS A 287 19.35 -10.86 23.34
N GLN A 288 19.41 -9.98 22.34
CA GLN A 288 20.38 -10.16 21.25
C GLN A 288 21.80 -9.78 21.65
N LEU A 289 22.00 -8.80 22.53
CA LEU A 289 23.34 -8.42 23.00
C LEU A 289 23.96 -9.46 23.96
N THR A 290 23.13 -10.16 24.75
CA THR A 290 23.59 -11.27 25.60
C THR A 290 23.84 -12.57 24.83
N ALA A 291 23.18 -12.78 23.69
CA ALA A 291 23.40 -13.96 22.84
C ALA A 291 24.72 -13.87 22.03
N THR A 292 25.06 -12.69 21.50
CA THR A 292 26.34 -12.48 20.81
C THR A 292 27.54 -12.55 21.75
N LYS A 293 27.41 -12.02 22.98
CA LYS A 293 28.50 -12.11 23.98
C LYS A 293 28.74 -13.54 24.48
N LYS A 294 27.74 -14.42 24.44
CA LYS A 294 27.88 -15.84 24.83
C LYS A 294 28.48 -16.71 23.72
N MET A 295 28.38 -16.28 22.46
CA MET A 295 29.03 -16.95 21.32
C MET A 295 30.51 -16.59 21.19
N GLU A 296 30.91 -15.35 21.52
CA GLU A 296 32.31 -14.94 21.50
C GLU A 296 33.15 -15.53 22.65
N LEU A 297 32.54 -15.92 23.77
CA LEU A 297 33.22 -16.61 24.87
C LEU A 297 33.37 -18.12 24.66
N SER A 298 32.69 -18.72 23.67
CA SER A 298 32.79 -20.16 23.37
C SER A 298 33.85 -20.48 22.30
N SER A 299 34.34 -19.49 21.56
CA SER A 299 35.36 -19.67 20.52
C SER A 299 36.79 -19.42 21.01
N ALA A 300 36.98 -18.99 22.26
CA ALA A 300 38.29 -18.71 22.84
C ALA A 300 38.95 -19.90 23.58
N ASP A 301 38.23 -21.00 23.81
CA ASP A 301 38.72 -22.16 24.58
C ASP A 301 39.13 -23.38 23.72
N LEU A 302 39.39 -23.19 22.43
CA LEU A 302 39.87 -24.25 21.52
C LEU A 302 41.20 -23.87 20.85
N THR A 303 42.15 -23.40 21.65
CA THR A 303 43.58 -23.42 21.30
C THR A 303 44.42 -23.58 22.56
N LEU A 304 44.69 -24.83 22.94
CA LEU A 304 45.90 -25.30 23.63
C LEU A 304 45.96 -26.83 23.56
#